data_AF-A0A1W9NUQ7-F1
#
_entry.id   AF-A0A1W9NUQ7-F1
#
_cell.length_a   1.000
_cell.length_b   1.000
_cell.length_c   1.000
_cell.angle_alpha   90.00
_cell.angle_beta   90.00
_cell.angle_gamma   90.00
#
_symmetry.space_group_name_H-M   'P 1'
#
loop_
_entity.id
_entity.type
_entity.pdbx_description
1 polymer ?
#
loop_
_entity_poly.entity_id
_entity_poly.type
_entity_poly.pdbx_seq_one_letter_code
_entity_poly.pdbx_strand_id
1 'polypeptide(L)'
;MRKIFLTAGIVGILAGSLSADALKNSLSKMIHEKETMPGMVDLSGLDRSAAPQMKKSRSSNTVIAIVNGHKIRKKTADDYLNQRTKGKVADFDLLPKDQRKRLIKELALPMVMADKAGKELSKQEKEAVYVSTWMRKQAKKISVSDEEVQALYDQLKQQAMERNTTNNIVPPFESIKNKMKAQMIEKKIMSGLMKDVKIEVAAPTAMPPMMIRKPTNNIMK
;
A
#
# COMPACT_ATOMS: atom_id res chain seq x y z
N MET A 1 29.25 -21.60 -31.34
CA MET A 1 28.39 -21.62 -30.14
C MET A 1 28.18 -20.18 -29.66
N ARG A 2 27.02 -19.58 -29.95
CA ARG A 2 26.72 -18.19 -29.58
C ARG A 2 26.13 -18.15 -28.17
N LYS A 3 26.83 -17.46 -27.26
CA LYS A 3 26.37 -17.22 -25.88
C LYS A 3 25.28 -16.16 -25.92
N ILE A 4 24.05 -16.54 -25.61
CA ILE A 4 22.92 -15.61 -25.45
C ILE A 4 22.95 -15.13 -24.01
N PHE A 5 23.24 -13.84 -23.81
CA PHE A 5 23.10 -13.18 -22.52
C PHE A 5 21.59 -13.08 -22.21
N LEU A 6 21.11 -13.89 -21.27
CA LEU A 6 19.82 -13.71 -20.62
C LEU A 6 19.93 -12.53 -19.66
N THR A 7 19.65 -11.33 -20.16
CA THR A 7 19.36 -10.16 -19.33
C THR A 7 17.97 -10.35 -18.72
N ALA A 8 17.92 -11.00 -17.56
CA ALA A 8 16.76 -10.98 -16.68
C ALA A 8 16.58 -9.55 -16.14
N GLY A 9 15.82 -8.74 -16.87
CA GLY A 9 15.33 -7.45 -16.40
C GLY A 9 14.40 -7.65 -15.22
N ILE A 10 14.95 -7.60 -14.01
CA ILE A 10 14.17 -7.44 -12.79
C ILE A 10 13.53 -6.06 -12.87
N VAL A 11 12.25 -6.02 -13.26
CA VAL A 11 11.40 -4.86 -13.04
C VAL A 11 11.19 -4.78 -11.53
N GLY A 12 12.11 -4.08 -10.87
CA GLY A 12 11.94 -3.67 -9.48
C GLY A 12 10.77 -2.70 -9.42
N ILE A 13 9.61 -3.18 -8.98
CA ILE A 13 8.54 -2.29 -8.57
C ILE A 13 9.03 -1.56 -7.33
N LEU A 14 9.31 -0.28 -7.56
CA LEU A 14 9.81 0.72 -6.62
C LEU A 14 9.17 0.60 -5.22
N ALA A 15 10.02 0.53 -4.21
CA ALA A 15 9.82 1.29 -2.99
C ALA A 15 10.97 2.29 -2.91
N GLY A 16 10.82 3.42 -3.62
CA GLY A 16 11.64 4.59 -3.34
C GLY A 16 11.45 4.95 -1.87
N SER A 17 12.55 5.08 -1.15
CA SER A 17 12.64 5.69 0.18
C SER A 17 12.42 7.21 0.16
N LEU A 18 11.97 7.76 -0.96
CA LEU A 18 11.45 9.11 -1.10
C LEU A 18 9.99 9.08 -0.59
N SER A 19 9.62 9.43 0.65
CA SER A 19 10.22 10.40 1.53
C SER A 19 9.77 10.08 2.96
N ALA A 20 10.46 9.18 3.65
CA ALA A 20 10.21 9.00 5.09
C ALA A 20 10.47 10.32 5.85
N ASP A 21 11.45 11.10 5.41
CA ASP A 21 11.77 12.40 6.01
C ASP A 21 10.77 13.51 5.69
N ALA A 22 10.20 13.57 4.48
CA ALA A 22 9.13 14.53 4.20
C ALA A 22 7.85 14.18 4.97
N LEU A 23 7.55 12.89 5.12
CA LEU A 23 6.43 12.42 5.94
C LEU A 23 6.68 12.69 7.43
N LYS A 24 7.91 12.47 7.93
CA LYS A 24 8.33 12.73 9.31
C LYS A 24 8.33 14.23 9.63
N ASN A 25 8.84 15.07 8.73
CA ASN A 25 8.81 16.52 8.90
C ASN A 25 7.38 17.07 8.78
N SER A 26 6.56 16.54 7.88
CA SER A 26 5.14 16.88 7.80
C SER A 26 4.37 16.45 9.06
N LEU A 27 4.61 15.24 9.58
CA LEU A 27 4.01 14.74 10.83
C LEU A 27 4.47 15.55 12.06
N SER A 28 5.77 15.84 12.20
CA SER A 28 6.28 16.67 13.30
C SER A 28 5.71 18.09 13.25
N LYS A 29 5.56 18.67 12.05
CA LYS A 29 4.95 19.99 11.87
C LYS A 29 3.45 19.98 12.23
N MET A 30 2.75 18.91 11.88
CA MET A 30 1.33 18.69 12.18
C MET A 30 1.05 18.40 13.67
N ILE A 31 2.01 17.80 14.40
CA ILE A 31 1.94 17.59 15.85
C ILE A 31 2.15 18.91 16.61
N HIS A 32 2.88 19.86 16.04
CA HIS A 32 3.16 21.17 16.65
C HIS A 32 2.18 22.28 16.25
N GLU A 33 1.46 22.14 15.14
CA GLU A 33 0.30 22.98 14.81
C GLU A 33 -0.92 22.58 15.67
N LYS A 34 -1.02 23.15 16.87
CA LYS A 34 -2.30 23.31 17.57
C LYS A 34 -3.15 24.30 16.78
N GLU A 35 -3.86 23.82 15.77
CA GLU A 35 -5.21 24.26 15.40
C GLU A 35 -5.69 23.55 14.11
N THR A 36 -6.87 22.91 14.20
CA THR A 36 -7.71 22.46 13.07
C THR A 36 -7.31 21.25 12.20
N MET A 37 -6.47 20.33 12.68
CA MET A 37 -6.46 18.96 12.15
C MET A 37 -7.61 18.14 12.77
N PRO A 38 -8.35 17.29 12.03
CA PRO A 38 -9.27 16.30 12.62
C PRO A 38 -8.45 15.17 13.25
N GLY A 39 -7.70 15.53 14.30
CA GLY A 39 -6.84 14.64 15.05
C GLY A 39 -7.66 13.62 15.84
N MET A 40 -7.08 12.43 15.95
CA MET A 40 -7.55 11.28 16.70
C MET A 40 -8.38 11.67 17.93
N VAL A 41 -9.64 11.25 17.93
CA VAL A 41 -10.63 11.65 18.94
C VAL A 41 -10.21 11.16 20.32
N ASP A 42 -10.01 12.12 21.23
CA ASP A 42 -9.94 11.87 22.65
C ASP A 42 -11.32 11.39 23.16
N LEU A 43 -11.38 10.12 23.54
CA LEU A 43 -12.56 9.46 24.12
C LEU A 43 -12.50 9.42 25.66
N SER A 44 -11.51 10.06 26.29
CA SER A 44 -11.37 10.10 27.76
C SER A 44 -12.56 10.77 28.48
N GLY A 45 -13.43 11.47 27.74
CA GLY A 45 -14.67 12.04 28.24
C GLY A 45 -15.88 11.07 28.28
N LEU A 46 -15.73 9.81 27.87
CA LEU A 46 -16.84 8.83 27.89
C LEU A 46 -17.23 8.38 29.31
N ASP A 47 -16.38 8.58 30.31
CA ASP A 47 -16.67 8.23 31.73
C ASP A 47 -17.44 9.34 32.47
N ARG A 48 -17.76 10.47 31.82
CA ARG A 48 -18.61 11.49 32.44
C ARG A 48 -20.07 11.07 32.32
N SER A 49 -20.64 10.68 33.46
CA SER A 49 -22.07 10.38 33.64
C SER A 49 -22.91 11.65 33.36
N ALA A 50 -23.16 11.93 32.07
CA ALA A 50 -24.27 12.76 31.67
C ALA A 50 -25.53 11.91 31.84
N ALA A 51 -26.46 12.35 32.68
CA ALA A 51 -27.71 11.65 32.93
C ALA A 51 -28.34 11.24 31.58
N PRO A 52 -28.63 9.94 31.34
CA PRO A 52 -29.13 9.49 30.07
C PRO A 52 -30.49 10.12 29.84
N GLN A 53 -30.56 11.10 28.93
CA GLN A 53 -31.83 11.41 28.29
C GLN A 53 -32.19 10.14 27.51
N MET A 54 -33.08 9.32 28.07
CA MET A 54 -33.60 8.09 27.45
C MET A 54 -34.34 8.45 26.16
N LYS A 55 -33.58 8.73 25.11
CA LYS A 55 -34.05 8.75 23.75
C LYS A 55 -34.04 7.31 23.28
N LYS A 56 -35.22 6.82 22.90
CA LYS A 56 -35.38 5.51 22.28
C LYS A 56 -34.31 5.32 21.20
N SER A 57 -33.49 4.29 21.37
CA SER A 57 -32.47 3.93 20.39
C SER A 57 -33.14 3.69 19.05
N ARG A 58 -32.62 4.32 17.99
CA ARG A 58 -33.15 4.15 16.64
C ARG A 58 -32.71 2.79 16.09
N SER A 59 -33.39 2.32 15.03
CA SER A 59 -33.04 1.03 14.41
C SER A 59 -31.62 1.06 13.83
N SER A 60 -30.96 -0.10 13.80
CA SER A 60 -29.61 -0.25 13.24
C SER A 60 -29.50 0.17 11.77
N ASN A 61 -30.58 0.05 11.00
CA ASN A 61 -30.63 0.41 9.59
C ASN A 61 -30.90 1.90 9.34
N THR A 62 -31.22 2.67 10.38
CA THR A 62 -31.52 4.11 10.25
C THR A 62 -30.30 4.86 9.73
N VAL A 63 -30.51 5.70 8.70
CA VAL A 63 -29.49 6.63 8.21
C VAL A 63 -29.34 7.77 9.21
N ILE A 64 -28.13 7.95 9.74
CA ILE A 64 -27.81 8.96 10.75
C ILE A 64 -27.08 10.17 10.17
N ALA A 65 -26.43 10.02 9.01
CA ALA A 65 -25.81 11.09 8.25
C ALA A 65 -25.66 10.73 6.77
N ILE A 66 -25.50 11.74 5.92
CA ILE A 66 -25.15 11.59 4.51
C ILE A 66 -23.93 12.47 4.24
N VAL A 67 -22.88 11.90 3.65
CA VAL A 67 -21.62 12.60 3.35
C VAL A 67 -21.25 12.32 1.90
N ASN A 68 -21.19 13.34 1.04
CA ASN A 68 -20.91 13.17 -0.40
C ASN A 68 -21.78 12.09 -1.09
N GLY A 69 -23.04 11.94 -0.67
CA GLY A 69 -23.94 10.90 -1.17
C GLY A 69 -23.80 9.53 -0.48
N HIS A 70 -22.76 9.32 0.33
CA HIS A 70 -22.60 8.11 1.15
C HIS A 70 -23.48 8.16 2.38
N LYS A 71 -24.34 7.15 2.56
CA LYS A 71 -25.23 7.03 3.71
C LYS A 71 -24.48 6.37 4.87
N ILE A 72 -24.34 7.07 5.98
CA ILE A 72 -23.84 6.51 7.24
C ILE A 72 -25.05 5.99 8.02
N ARG A 73 -25.09 4.68 8.26
CA ARG A 73 -26.14 4.03 9.04
C ARG A 73 -25.73 3.90 10.51
N LYS A 74 -26.73 3.82 11.40
CA LYS A 74 -26.52 3.65 12.83
C LYS A 74 -25.65 2.43 13.14
N LYS A 75 -25.90 1.29 12.49
CA LYS A 75 -25.09 0.07 12.61
C LYS A 75 -23.59 0.33 12.44
N THR A 76 -23.21 1.11 11.43
CA THR A 76 -21.80 1.44 11.18
C THR A 76 -21.18 2.23 12.32
N ALA A 77 -21.93 3.16 12.91
CA ALA A 77 -21.48 3.94 14.05
C ALA A 77 -21.41 3.10 15.34
N ASP A 78 -22.40 2.24 15.57
CA ASP A 78 -22.45 1.32 16.71
C ASP A 78 -21.28 0.31 16.64
N ASP A 79 -21.06 -0.32 15.48
CA ASP A 79 -19.95 -1.26 15.25
C ASP A 79 -18.59 -0.60 15.52
N TYR A 80 -18.40 0.63 15.02
CA TYR A 80 -17.17 1.40 15.23
C TYR A 80 -16.95 1.76 16.71
N LEU A 81 -18.00 2.20 17.41
CA LEU A 81 -17.94 2.51 18.83
C LEU A 81 -17.63 1.28 19.67
N ASN A 82 -18.28 0.15 19.38
CA ASN A 82 -18.06 -1.10 20.07
C ASN A 82 -16.60 -1.56 19.92
N GLN A 83 -16.06 -1.50 18.69
CA GLN A 83 -14.66 -1.84 18.41
C GLN A 83 -13.68 -0.94 19.18
N ARG A 84 -13.91 0.37 19.18
CA ARG A 84 -12.94 1.33 19.74
C ARG A 84 -13.01 1.45 21.26
N THR A 85 -14.20 1.28 21.83
CA THR A 85 -14.42 1.37 23.28
C THR A 85 -14.36 0.01 23.97
N LYS A 86 -14.10 -1.07 23.22
CA LYS A 86 -14.14 -2.46 23.70
C LYS A 86 -15.47 -2.78 24.40
N GLY A 87 -16.57 -2.31 23.82
CA GLY A 87 -17.93 -2.54 24.32
C GLY A 87 -18.41 -1.63 25.46
N LYS A 88 -17.59 -0.69 25.95
CA LYS A 88 -18.04 0.26 26.99
C LYS A 88 -19.17 1.17 26.50
N VAL A 89 -19.14 1.56 25.24
CA VAL A 89 -20.21 2.33 24.59
C VAL A 89 -20.51 1.69 23.24
N ALA A 90 -21.72 1.18 23.09
CA ALA A 90 -22.14 0.44 21.91
C ALA A 90 -23.28 1.10 21.13
N ASP A 91 -23.91 2.14 21.67
CA ASP A 91 -25.05 2.81 21.04
C ASP A 91 -24.73 4.28 20.75
N PHE A 92 -24.73 4.60 19.45
CA PHE A 92 -24.58 5.95 18.93
C PHE A 92 -25.56 6.95 19.54
N ASP A 93 -26.81 6.54 19.80
CA ASP A 93 -27.85 7.46 20.25
C ASP A 93 -27.71 7.89 21.71
N LEU A 94 -26.94 7.12 22.50
CA LEU A 94 -26.60 7.45 23.89
C LEU A 94 -25.49 8.50 23.99
N LEU A 95 -24.78 8.78 22.89
CA LEU A 95 -23.73 9.78 22.88
C LEU A 95 -24.31 11.22 22.95
N PRO A 96 -23.66 12.13 23.71
CA PRO A 96 -23.89 13.56 23.62
C PRO A 96 -23.84 14.09 22.18
N LYS A 97 -24.61 15.16 21.90
CA LYS A 97 -24.77 15.72 20.54
C LYS A 97 -23.43 16.03 19.86
N ASP A 98 -22.46 16.58 20.59
CA ASP A 98 -21.16 16.93 20.02
C ASP A 98 -20.28 15.71 19.76
N GLN A 99 -20.36 14.69 20.61
CA GLN A 99 -19.68 13.40 20.39
C GLN A 99 -20.24 12.67 19.17
N ARG A 100 -21.56 12.70 18.97
CA ARG A 100 -22.20 12.16 17.75
C ARG A 100 -21.69 12.84 16.49
N LYS A 101 -21.63 14.17 16.48
CA LYS A 101 -21.07 14.94 15.34
C LYS A 101 -19.61 14.56 15.07
N ARG A 102 -18.81 14.44 16.12
CA ARG A 102 -17.40 14.09 16.02
C ARG A 102 -17.19 12.69 15.44
N LEU A 103 -17.93 11.71 15.93
CA LEU A 103 -17.90 10.35 15.40
C LEU A 103 -18.33 10.29 13.92
N ILE A 104 -19.37 11.03 13.53
CA ILE A 104 -19.78 11.12 12.12
C ILE A 104 -18.64 11.68 11.27
N LYS A 105 -17.95 12.75 11.72
CA LYS A 105 -16.80 13.30 10.99
C LYS A 105 -15.70 12.27 10.81
N GLU A 106 -15.40 11.49 11.84
CA GLU A 106 -14.37 10.46 11.79
C GLU A 106 -14.72 9.32 10.84
N LEU A 107 -15.97 8.85 10.87
CA LEU A 107 -16.47 7.85 9.92
C LEU A 107 -16.49 8.37 8.48
N ALA A 108 -16.66 9.68 8.31
CA ALA A 108 -16.68 10.34 7.02
C ALA A 108 -15.28 10.48 6.39
N LEU A 109 -14.22 10.64 7.19
CA LEU A 109 -12.85 10.82 6.71
C LEU A 109 -12.42 9.78 5.66
N PRO A 110 -12.49 8.46 5.91
CA PRO A 110 -12.10 7.47 4.91
C PRO A 110 -12.98 7.50 3.66
N MET A 111 -14.25 7.88 3.77
CA MET A 111 -15.15 8.00 2.62
C MET A 111 -14.74 9.18 1.72
N VAL A 112 -14.48 10.33 2.32
CA VAL A 112 -14.03 11.53 1.59
C VAL A 112 -12.65 11.30 0.96
N MET A 113 -11.74 10.63 1.67
CA MET A 113 -10.44 10.23 1.12
C MET A 113 -10.60 9.27 -0.06
N ALA A 114 -11.48 8.28 0.04
CA ALA A 114 -11.73 7.33 -1.04
C ALA A 114 -12.35 8.00 -2.27
N ASP A 115 -13.29 8.93 -2.09
CA ASP A 115 -13.87 9.71 -3.19
C ASP A 115 -12.79 10.52 -3.93
N LYS A 116 -11.91 11.19 -3.17
CA LYS A 116 -10.84 12.00 -3.73
C LYS A 116 -9.81 11.14 -4.46
N ALA A 117 -9.33 10.08 -3.81
CA ALA A 117 -8.41 9.13 -4.43
C ALA A 117 -9.03 8.46 -5.67
N GLY A 118 -10.32 8.12 -5.65
CA GLY A 118 -11.02 7.53 -6.78
C GLY A 118 -11.07 8.43 -8.02
N LYS A 119 -11.13 9.75 -7.81
CA LYS A 119 -11.14 10.77 -8.88
C LYS A 119 -9.74 11.12 -9.37
N GLU A 120 -8.76 11.19 -8.47
CA GLU A 120 -7.41 11.68 -8.78
C GLU A 120 -6.47 10.58 -9.28
N LEU A 121 -6.65 9.33 -8.84
CA LEU A 121 -5.79 8.23 -9.27
C LEU A 121 -6.13 7.76 -10.69
N SER A 122 -5.11 7.68 -11.52
CA SER A 122 -5.13 7.03 -12.83
C SER A 122 -5.41 5.53 -12.71
N LYS A 123 -5.71 4.89 -13.85
CA LYS A 123 -5.93 3.44 -13.92
C LYS A 123 -4.69 2.66 -13.45
N GLN A 124 -3.50 3.07 -13.88
CA GLN A 124 -2.25 2.41 -13.51
C GLN A 124 -1.96 2.54 -12.01
N GLU A 125 -2.24 3.70 -11.41
CA GLU A 125 -2.07 3.90 -9.97
C GLU A 125 -3.08 3.07 -9.18
N LYS A 126 -4.33 2.97 -9.64
CA LYS A 126 -5.35 2.09 -9.03
C LYS A 126 -4.90 0.63 -9.06
N GLU A 127 -4.40 0.15 -10.20
CA GLU A 127 -3.84 -1.19 -10.34
C GLU A 127 -2.68 -1.41 -9.37
N ALA A 128 -1.75 -0.46 -9.25
CA ALA A 128 -0.64 -0.53 -8.30
C ALA A 128 -1.13 -0.62 -6.83
N VAL A 129 -2.17 0.14 -6.46
CA VAL A 129 -2.78 0.07 -5.13
C VAL A 129 -3.46 -1.29 -4.89
N TYR A 130 -4.17 -1.84 -5.88
CA TYR A 130 -4.79 -3.16 -5.77
C TYR A 130 -3.74 -4.27 -5.61
N VAL A 131 -2.73 -4.28 -6.48
CA VAL A 131 -1.65 -5.27 -6.46
C VAL A 131 -0.89 -5.19 -5.15
N SER A 132 -0.48 -3.99 -4.71
CA SER A 132 0.26 -3.82 -3.45
C SER A 132 -0.57 -4.22 -2.23
N THR A 133 -1.87 -3.91 -2.20
CA THR A 133 -2.78 -4.33 -1.12
C THR A 133 -2.92 -5.85 -1.06
N TRP A 134 -3.08 -6.49 -2.22
CA TRP A 134 -3.14 -7.94 -2.32
C TRP A 134 -1.82 -8.60 -1.89
N MET A 135 -0.67 -8.07 -2.35
CA MET A 135 0.66 -8.53 -1.96
C MET A 135 0.85 -8.47 -0.44
N ARG A 136 0.48 -7.35 0.21
CA ARG A 136 0.52 -7.21 1.67
C ARG A 136 -0.36 -8.25 2.38
N LYS A 137 -1.51 -8.61 1.80
CA LYS A 137 -2.39 -9.65 2.34
C LYS A 137 -1.77 -11.05 2.21
N GLN A 138 -1.10 -11.35 1.10
CA GLN A 138 -0.42 -12.65 0.95
C GLN A 138 0.83 -12.74 1.81
N ALA A 139 1.62 -11.66 1.90
CA ALA A 139 2.82 -11.60 2.72
C ALA A 139 2.54 -11.98 4.19
N LYS A 140 1.41 -11.52 4.75
CA LYS A 140 0.99 -11.86 6.13
C LYS A 140 0.74 -13.36 6.36
N LYS A 141 0.53 -14.14 5.31
CA LYS A 141 0.29 -15.60 5.42
C LYS A 141 1.57 -16.42 5.33
N ILE A 142 2.67 -15.79 4.92
CA ILE A 142 3.94 -16.47 4.68
C ILE A 142 4.86 -16.13 5.85
N SER A 143 5.33 -17.17 6.52
CA SER A 143 6.41 -17.05 7.50
C SER A 143 7.75 -17.30 6.81
N VAL A 144 8.76 -16.50 7.20
CA VAL A 144 10.15 -16.72 6.84
C VAL A 144 10.97 -16.64 8.12
N SER A 145 11.65 -17.73 8.44
CA SER A 145 12.43 -17.84 9.68
C SER A 145 13.74 -17.05 9.60
N ASP A 146 14.36 -16.76 10.74
CA ASP A 146 15.65 -16.05 10.74
C ASP A 146 16.76 -16.92 10.14
N GLU A 147 16.70 -18.23 10.38
CA GLU A 147 17.63 -19.23 9.88
C GLU A 147 17.57 -19.35 8.34
N GLU A 148 16.37 -19.32 7.75
CA GLU A 148 16.19 -19.31 6.30
C GLU A 148 16.87 -18.09 5.66
N VAL A 149 16.80 -16.93 6.32
CA VAL A 149 17.35 -15.66 5.82
C VAL A 149 18.87 -15.66 5.99
N GLN A 150 19.35 -16.18 7.12
CA GLN A 150 20.77 -16.31 7.41
C GLN A 150 21.45 -17.26 6.42
N ALA A 151 20.85 -18.41 6.14
CA ALA A 151 21.36 -19.36 5.14
C ALA A 151 21.48 -18.71 3.75
N LEU A 152 20.46 -17.95 3.32
CA LEU A 152 20.52 -17.23 2.05
C LEU A 152 21.61 -16.14 2.05
N TYR A 153 21.77 -15.43 3.17
CA TYR A 153 22.82 -14.42 3.32
C TYR A 153 24.21 -15.03 3.23
N ASP A 154 24.46 -16.13 3.94
CA ASP A 154 25.75 -16.82 3.92
C ASP A 154 26.08 -17.36 2.53
N GLN A 155 25.09 -17.90 1.81
CA GLN A 155 25.25 -18.33 0.42
C GLN A 155 25.62 -17.16 -0.50
N LEU A 156 24.94 -16.01 -0.39
CA LEU A 156 25.25 -14.83 -1.19
C LEU A 156 26.62 -14.24 -0.85
N LYS A 157 27.00 -14.27 0.43
CA LYS A 157 28.32 -13.85 0.91
C LYS A 157 29.42 -14.74 0.33
N GLN A 158 29.25 -16.06 0.35
CA GLN A 158 30.19 -17.00 -0.27
C GLN A 158 30.32 -16.75 -1.78
N GLN A 159 29.20 -16.64 -2.51
CA GLN A 159 29.21 -16.33 -3.94
C GLN A 159 29.90 -15.01 -4.27
N ALA A 160 29.73 -13.99 -3.42
CA ALA A 160 30.42 -12.72 -3.58
C ALA A 160 31.94 -12.90 -3.39
N MET A 161 32.37 -13.59 -2.33
CA MET A 161 33.78 -13.87 -2.05
C MET A 161 34.46 -14.68 -3.18
N GLU A 162 33.77 -15.67 -3.74
CA GLU A 162 34.27 -16.49 -4.85
C GLU A 162 34.46 -15.71 -6.16
N ARG A 163 33.64 -14.67 -6.40
CA ARG A 163 33.70 -13.86 -7.62
C ARG A 163 34.80 -12.77 -7.60
N ASN A 164 35.61 -12.73 -6.54
CA ASN A 164 36.86 -11.95 -6.43
C ASN A 164 36.79 -10.52 -7.01
N THR A 165 35.74 -9.77 -6.64
CA THR A 165 35.68 -8.33 -6.90
C THR A 165 36.34 -7.58 -5.75
N THR A 166 37.54 -7.07 -6.01
CA THR A 166 38.30 -6.13 -5.19
C THR A 166 37.33 -5.05 -4.68
N ASN A 167 37.13 -4.98 -3.35
CA ASN A 167 36.12 -4.17 -2.61
C ASN A 167 34.75 -4.81 -2.33
N ASN A 168 34.68 -6.09 -1.98
CA ASN A 168 33.45 -6.69 -1.43
C ASN A 168 33.19 -6.25 0.03
N ILE A 169 32.58 -5.07 0.19
CA ILE A 169 31.91 -4.70 1.43
C ILE A 169 30.55 -5.39 1.43
N VAL A 170 30.49 -6.59 2.03
CA VAL A 170 29.21 -7.27 2.28
C VAL A 170 28.55 -6.59 3.48
N PRO A 171 27.32 -6.03 3.34
CA PRO A 171 26.64 -5.41 4.47
C PRO A 171 26.41 -6.42 5.60
N PRO A 172 26.53 -6.01 6.88
CA PRO A 172 26.24 -6.89 8.00
C PRO A 172 24.81 -7.47 7.92
N PHE A 173 24.66 -8.75 8.27
CA PHE A 173 23.38 -9.46 8.22
C PHE A 173 22.24 -8.69 8.86
N GLU A 174 22.42 -8.21 10.09
CA GLU A 174 21.40 -7.45 10.84
C GLU A 174 20.93 -6.19 10.09
N SER A 175 21.80 -5.53 9.32
CA SER A 175 21.43 -4.33 8.57
C SER A 175 20.47 -4.61 7.40
N ILE A 176 20.47 -5.84 6.86
CA ILE A 176 19.70 -6.21 5.67
C ILE A 176 18.67 -7.32 5.92
N LYS A 177 18.67 -7.96 7.10
CA LYS A 177 17.78 -9.06 7.49
C LYS A 177 16.32 -8.81 7.11
N ASN A 178 15.78 -7.66 7.50
CA ASN A 178 14.37 -7.32 7.22
C ASN A 178 14.10 -7.14 5.72
N LYS A 179 15.04 -6.56 4.98
CA LYS A 179 14.94 -6.40 3.52
C LYS A 179 15.00 -7.77 2.83
N MET A 180 15.91 -8.65 3.26
CA MET A 180 16.02 -10.01 2.74
C MET A 180 14.76 -10.82 3.03
N LYS A 181 14.20 -10.74 4.24
CA LYS A 181 12.90 -11.35 4.57
C LYS A 181 11.80 -10.91 3.61
N ALA A 182 11.68 -9.60 3.37
CA ALA A 182 10.68 -9.06 2.45
C ALA A 182 10.86 -9.61 1.03
N GLN A 183 12.11 -9.64 0.53
CA GLN A 183 12.43 -10.20 -0.79
C GLN A 183 12.13 -11.70 -0.89
N MET A 184 12.40 -12.47 0.17
CA MET A 184 12.08 -13.90 0.22
C MET A 184 10.56 -14.13 0.17
N ILE A 185 9.78 -13.35 0.93
CA ILE A 185 8.32 -13.40 0.89
C ILE A 185 7.80 -13.06 -0.51
N GLU A 186 8.29 -11.97 -1.11
CA GLU A 186 7.92 -11.57 -2.47
C GLU A 186 8.21 -12.68 -3.48
N LYS A 187 9.42 -13.27 -3.43
CA LYS A 187 9.79 -14.39 -4.28
C LYS A 187 8.91 -15.63 -4.06
N LYS A 188 8.56 -15.96 -2.80
CA LYS A 188 7.64 -17.07 -2.49
C LYS A 188 6.25 -16.79 -3.10
N ILE A 189 5.75 -15.56 -3.06
CA ILE A 189 4.47 -15.18 -3.68
C ILE A 189 4.55 -15.27 -5.22
N MET A 190 5.54 -14.62 -5.82
CA MET A 190 5.71 -14.57 -7.28
C MET A 190 5.94 -15.96 -7.87
N SER A 191 6.75 -16.80 -7.22
CA SER A 191 6.98 -18.17 -7.68
C SER A 191 5.72 -19.02 -7.62
N GLY A 192 4.82 -18.78 -6.67
CA GLY A 192 3.49 -19.40 -6.66
C GLY A 192 2.64 -18.97 -7.85
N LEU A 193 2.61 -17.67 -8.16
CA LEU A 193 1.83 -17.14 -9.27
C LEU A 193 2.35 -17.57 -10.63
N MET A 194 3.67 -17.50 -10.85
CA MET A 194 4.28 -17.72 -12.15
C MET A 194 4.30 -19.18 -12.60
N LYS A 195 4.03 -20.15 -11.71
CA LYS A 195 4.01 -21.59 -12.06
C LYS A 195 3.03 -21.92 -13.17
N ASP A 196 1.89 -21.25 -13.18
CA ASP A 196 0.77 -21.58 -14.08
C ASP A 196 0.58 -20.54 -15.19
N VAL A 197 1.51 -19.57 -15.32
CA VAL A 197 1.39 -18.48 -16.30
C VAL A 197 2.06 -18.88 -17.61
N LYS A 198 1.25 -18.94 -18.68
CA LYS A 198 1.77 -19.05 -20.04
C LYS A 198 2.28 -17.69 -20.51
N ILE A 199 3.59 -17.58 -20.73
CA ILE A 199 4.23 -16.37 -21.27
C ILE A 199 4.63 -16.66 -22.71
N GLU A 200 4.05 -15.93 -23.65
CA GLU A 200 4.41 -15.95 -25.07
C GLU A 200 5.13 -14.65 -25.42
N VAL A 201 6.31 -14.77 -26.03
CA VAL A 201 7.07 -13.62 -26.52
C VAL A 201 6.67 -13.39 -27.98
N ALA A 202 6.04 -12.25 -28.24
CA ALA A 202 5.73 -11.85 -29.61
C ALA A 202 7.03 -11.64 -30.40
N ALA A 203 7.11 -12.18 -31.61
CA ALA A 203 8.24 -11.96 -32.49
C ALA A 203 8.38 -10.45 -32.78
N PRO A 204 9.61 -9.92 -32.87
CA PRO A 204 9.81 -8.52 -33.26
C PRO A 204 9.15 -8.32 -34.63
N THR A 205 8.19 -7.39 -34.70
CA THR A 205 7.61 -6.94 -35.97
C THR A 205 8.76 -6.51 -36.88
N ALA A 206 8.99 -7.26 -37.96
CA ALA A 206 10.00 -6.91 -38.95
C ALA A 206 9.72 -5.48 -39.41
N MET A 207 10.68 -4.58 -39.18
CA MET A 207 10.60 -3.24 -39.74
C MET A 207 10.43 -3.38 -41.26
N PRO A 208 9.46 -2.68 -41.88
CA PRO A 208 9.28 -2.74 -43.32
C PRO A 208 10.62 -2.39 -43.99
N PRO A 209 11.00 -3.09 -45.07
CA PRO A 209 12.27 -2.85 -45.75
C PRO A 209 12.37 -1.36 -46.08
N MET A 210 13.39 -0.68 -45.54
CA MET A 210 13.69 0.68 -45.95
C MET A 210 13.90 0.66 -47.45
N MET A 211 12.97 1.25 -48.18
CA MET A 211 13.08 1.47 -49.62
C MET A 211 14.34 2.30 -49.85
N ILE A 212 15.44 1.65 -50.24
CA ILE A 212 16.62 2.31 -50.75
C ILE A 212 16.16 3.02 -52.02
N ARG A 213 15.93 4.35 -51.94
CA ARG A 213 15.70 5.17 -53.12
C ARG A 213 16.92 4.99 -54.03
N LYS A 214 16.72 4.34 -55.19
CA LYS A 214 17.74 4.28 -56.24
C LYS A 214 18.18 5.72 -56.55
N PRO A 215 19.48 6.00 -56.66
CA PRO A 215 19.94 7.30 -57.10
C PRO A 215 19.37 7.55 -58.51
N THR A 216 18.54 8.58 -58.62
CA THR A 216 18.13 9.12 -59.92
C THR A 216 19.39 9.68 -60.58
N ASN A 217 19.95 8.93 -61.52
CA ASN A 217 20.96 9.43 -62.44
C ASN A 217 20.30 10.49 -63.33
N ASN A 218 20.30 11.73 -62.86
CA ASN A 218 19.99 12.88 -63.69
C ASN A 218 21.26 13.20 -64.50
N ILE A 219 21.41 12.52 -65.63
CA ILE A 219 22.33 12.94 -66.68
C ILE A 219 21.60 14.06 -67.43
N MET A 220 21.90 15.31 -67.08
CA MET A 220 21.56 16.46 -67.93
C MET A 220 22.53 16.49 -69.10
N LYS A 221 21.95 16.49 -70.31
CA LYS A 221 22.57 17.02 -71.53
C LYS A 221 22.48 18.54 -71.51
#